data_AF-A0A1F7UZY2-F1
#
_entry.id   AF-A0A1F7UZY2-F1
#
_cell.length_a   1.000
_cell.length_b   1.000
_cell.length_c   1.000
_cell.angle_alpha   90.00
_cell.angle_beta   90.00
_cell.angle_gamma   90.00
#
_symmetry.space_group_name_H-M   'P 1'
#
loop_
_entity.id
_entity.type
_entity.pdbx_description
1 polymer ?
#
loop_
_entity_poly.entity_id
_entity_poly.type
_entity_poly.pdbx_seq_one_letter_code
_entity_poly.pdbx_strand_id
1 'polypeptide(L)'
;MVKEHFFNPKNFVMDDMDAAAFNAVGKVGSPACGDELRVWMVVDPTSERIQSFKWKTFGCGSAIASTSMASVMVTENGGMTLDEARRLKPQDIMERLGGLPQRKFHCSVLCDKALRDAINDYYRRVEQFDKIHVEAQRIIDPVSKVTDHDIEEAVLEGAHTLELVQQRTKVGVGNPGCLPAVEELIRFYKEKYFG
;
A
#
# COMPACT_ATOMS: atom_id res chain seq x y z
N MET A 1 8.47 19.89 -2.42
CA MET A 1 8.35 18.70 -1.55
C MET A 1 8.65 17.40 -2.29
N VAL A 2 7.94 17.03 -3.36
CA VAL A 2 8.23 15.77 -4.11
C VAL A 2 9.70 15.63 -4.55
N LYS A 3 10.29 16.65 -5.18
CA LYS A 3 11.71 16.64 -5.58
C LYS A 3 12.65 16.46 -4.39
N GLU A 4 12.34 17.10 -3.26
CA GLU A 4 13.16 17.02 -2.05
C GLU A 4 13.14 15.62 -1.47
N HIS A 5 11.96 15.01 -1.31
CA HIS A 5 11.83 13.65 -0.81
C HIS A 5 12.37 12.59 -1.76
N PHE A 6 12.52 12.92 -3.06
CA PHE A 6 13.20 12.08 -4.03
C PHE A 6 14.73 12.19 -3.93
N PHE A 7 15.30 13.40 -3.95
CA PHE A 7 16.74 13.61 -3.93
C PHE A 7 17.37 13.43 -2.54
N ASN A 8 16.60 13.67 -1.47
CA ASN A 8 17.03 13.57 -0.08
C ASN A 8 15.98 12.77 0.72
N PRO A 9 15.81 11.46 0.43
CA PRO A 9 14.78 10.66 1.05
C PRO A 9 15.00 10.53 2.56
N LYS A 10 13.91 10.62 3.33
CA LYS A 10 13.93 10.47 4.79
C LYS A 10 13.77 8.99 5.14
N ASN A 11 14.50 8.55 6.16
CA ASN A 11 14.48 7.18 6.68
C ASN A 11 14.81 6.06 5.69
N PHE A 12 15.39 6.41 4.55
CA PHE A 12 15.86 5.45 3.56
C PHE A 12 17.12 4.72 4.07
N VAL A 13 17.26 3.44 3.70
CA VAL A 13 18.42 2.62 4.07
C VAL A 13 19.11 2.06 2.84
N MET A 14 20.42 2.28 2.77
CA MET A 14 21.29 1.77 1.70
C MET A 14 21.82 0.38 2.02
N ASP A 15 22.29 0.19 3.25
CA ASP A 15 22.97 -1.02 3.69
C ASP A 15 21.99 -2.08 4.19
N ASP A 16 22.48 -3.31 4.29
CA ASP A 16 21.74 -4.40 4.91
C ASP A 16 21.59 -4.11 6.41
N MET A 17 20.33 -4.07 6.85
CA MET A 17 20.02 -3.82 8.25
C MET A 17 20.07 -5.11 9.06
N ASP A 18 20.52 -5.03 10.31
CA ASP A 18 20.28 -6.11 11.27
C ASP A 18 18.78 -6.21 11.54
N ALA A 19 18.16 -7.26 11.02
CA ALA A 19 16.74 -7.52 11.20
C ALA A 19 16.36 -7.70 12.67
N ALA A 20 17.30 -8.05 13.56
CA ALA A 20 17.05 -8.18 15.00
C ALA A 20 16.75 -6.84 15.68
N ALA A 21 17.15 -5.71 15.08
CA ALA A 21 16.85 -4.38 15.60
C ALA A 21 15.40 -3.93 15.36
N PHE A 22 14.62 -4.71 14.60
CA PHE A 22 13.25 -4.38 14.19
C PHE A 22 12.28 -5.45 14.65
N ASN A 23 11.13 -5.03 15.19
CA ASN A 23 10.09 -5.94 15.67
C ASN A 23 8.90 -6.04 14.71
N ALA A 24 9.03 -5.50 13.50
CA ALA A 24 8.01 -5.54 12.45
C ALA A 24 8.64 -5.32 11.07
N VAL A 25 8.26 -6.12 10.08
CA VAL A 25 8.76 -6.06 8.71
C VAL A 25 7.61 -6.20 7.73
N GLY A 26 7.56 -5.34 6.71
CA GLY A 26 6.58 -5.40 5.64
C GLY A 26 7.25 -5.49 4.27
N LYS A 27 6.64 -6.24 3.35
CA LYS A 27 7.13 -6.40 1.98
C LYS A 27 5.98 -6.41 0.98
N VAL A 28 6.10 -5.61 -0.07
CA VAL A 28 5.15 -5.60 -1.20
C VAL A 28 5.89 -5.59 -2.52
N GLY A 29 5.32 -6.27 -3.51
CA GLY A 29 5.88 -6.34 -4.86
C GLY A 29 7.04 -7.31 -4.99
N SER A 30 7.72 -7.25 -6.12
CA SER A 30 8.84 -8.11 -6.46
C SER A 30 9.75 -7.46 -7.51
N PRO A 31 11.03 -7.83 -7.60
CA PRO A 31 11.90 -7.35 -8.67
C PRO A 31 11.36 -7.66 -10.07
N ALA A 32 10.62 -8.77 -10.21
CA ALA A 32 10.06 -9.21 -11.50
C ALA A 32 8.96 -8.28 -12.03
N CYS A 33 8.22 -7.61 -11.14
CA CYS A 33 7.16 -6.65 -11.52
C CYS A 33 7.67 -5.20 -11.62
N GLY A 34 8.96 -4.96 -11.39
CA GLY A 34 9.58 -3.64 -11.55
C GLY A 34 9.40 -2.68 -10.37
N ASP A 35 8.56 -3.03 -9.40
CA ASP A 35 8.37 -2.30 -8.15
C ASP A 35 8.41 -3.27 -6.94
N GLU A 36 9.32 -3.02 -6.00
CA GLU A 36 9.43 -3.72 -4.71
C GLU A 36 9.66 -2.71 -3.60
N LEU A 37 8.94 -2.84 -2.50
CA LEU A 37 9.14 -2.04 -1.30
C LEU A 37 9.27 -2.97 -0.09
N ARG A 38 10.33 -2.74 0.69
CA ARG A 38 10.52 -3.35 2.00
C ARG A 38 10.61 -2.27 3.06
N VAL A 39 9.93 -2.50 4.17
CA VAL A 39 9.90 -1.59 5.32
C VAL A 39 10.23 -2.36 6.60
N TRP A 40 10.85 -1.67 7.55
CA TRP A 40 11.21 -2.18 8.86
C TRP A 40 10.78 -1.17 9.91
N MET A 41 10.14 -1.66 10.97
CA MET A 41 9.58 -0.81 12.00
C MET A 41 10.06 -1.24 13.39
N VAL A 42 10.18 -0.24 14.25
CA VAL A 42 10.27 -0.43 15.70
C VAL A 42 8.98 0.13 16.29
N VAL A 43 8.21 -0.74 16.92
CA VAL A 43 6.95 -0.41 17.57
C VAL A 43 7.14 -0.52 19.08
N ASP A 44 6.73 0.49 19.82
CA ASP A 44 6.70 0.43 21.28
C ASP A 44 5.59 -0.53 21.75
N PRO A 45 5.90 -1.57 22.54
CA PRO A 45 4.92 -2.59 22.90
C PRO A 45 3.86 -2.14 23.90
N THR A 46 4.04 -0.99 24.56
CA THR A 46 3.08 -0.50 25.56
C THR A 46 2.07 0.45 24.94
N SER A 47 2.55 1.36 24.09
CA SER A 47 1.77 2.41 23.45
C SER A 47 1.34 2.07 22.02
N GLU A 48 1.87 0.98 21.44
CA GLU A 48 1.70 0.60 20.03
C GLU A 48 2.10 1.73 19.06
N ARG A 49 3.03 2.61 19.46
CA ARG A 49 3.51 3.72 18.63
C ARG A 49 4.71 3.32 17.79
N ILE A 50 4.74 3.81 16.55
CA ILE A 50 5.83 3.61 15.60
C ILE A 50 6.99 4.55 15.96
N GLN A 51 8.04 3.99 16.56
CA GLN A 51 9.25 4.73 16.96
C GLN A 51 10.23 4.93 15.80
N SER A 52 10.24 3.98 14.87
CA SER A 52 11.12 4.01 13.70
C SER A 52 10.41 3.37 12.51
N PHE A 53 10.59 3.95 11.33
CA PHE A 53 10.10 3.42 10.06
C PHE A 53 11.21 3.56 9.02
N LYS A 54 11.95 2.48 8.78
CA LYS A 54 13.02 2.41 7.77
C LYS A 54 12.52 1.69 6.53
N TRP A 55 13.05 2.06 5.37
CA TRP A 55 12.57 1.48 4.12
C TRP A 55 13.62 1.48 3.01
N LYS A 56 13.44 0.55 2.09
CA LYS A 56 14.22 0.42 0.86
C LYS A 56 13.29 -0.02 -0.26
N THR A 57 13.38 0.65 -1.40
CA THR A 57 12.53 0.36 -2.56
C THR A 57 13.37 0.23 -3.82
N PHE A 58 12.90 -0.63 -4.71
CA PHE A 58 13.23 -0.59 -6.13
C PHE A 58 11.96 -0.15 -6.84
N GLY A 59 11.96 1.02 -7.48
CA GLY A 59 10.76 1.49 -8.14
C GLY A 59 10.80 2.93 -8.64
N CYS A 60 9.60 3.39 -9.01
CA CYS A 60 9.30 4.72 -9.54
C CYS A 60 9.80 5.87 -8.62
N GLY A 61 10.29 6.99 -9.19
CA GLY A 61 10.72 8.15 -8.37
C GLY A 61 9.60 8.74 -7.49
N SER A 62 8.33 8.56 -7.87
CA SER A 62 7.19 8.91 -7.01
C SER A 62 6.98 7.90 -5.87
N ALA A 63 7.40 6.64 -6.00
CA ALA A 63 7.37 5.65 -4.92
C ALA A 63 8.42 6.00 -3.86
N ILE A 64 9.62 6.43 -4.29
CA ILE A 64 10.66 6.96 -3.39
C ILE A 64 10.12 8.18 -2.63
N ALA A 65 9.56 9.17 -3.33
CA ALA A 65 9.06 10.37 -2.68
C ALA A 65 7.87 10.08 -1.73
N SER A 66 6.94 9.22 -2.13
CA SER A 66 5.76 8.85 -1.33
C SER A 66 6.15 8.07 -0.08
N THR A 67 7.02 7.07 -0.21
CA THR A 67 7.51 6.29 0.93
C THR A 67 8.34 7.13 1.89
N SER A 68 9.18 8.02 1.34
CA SER A 68 9.93 9.01 2.10
C SER A 68 8.99 9.89 2.94
N MET A 69 7.92 10.42 2.36
CA MET A 69 6.94 11.22 3.10
C MET A 69 6.17 10.40 4.13
N ALA A 70 5.65 9.23 3.75
CA ALA A 70 4.93 8.35 4.65
C ALA A 70 5.77 7.99 5.88
N SER A 71 7.07 7.71 5.69
CA SER A 71 7.98 7.42 6.79
C SER A 71 8.10 8.58 7.79
N VAL A 72 8.01 9.83 7.32
CA VAL A 72 8.00 11.01 8.19
C VAL A 72 6.65 11.12 8.89
N MET A 73 5.54 10.97 8.17
CA MET A 73 4.19 11.09 8.73
C MET A 73 3.95 10.09 9.87
N VAL A 74 4.38 8.84 9.70
CA VAL A 74 4.17 7.81 10.73
C VAL A 74 5.13 7.92 11.92
N THR A 75 6.23 8.68 11.81
CA THR A 75 7.23 8.85 12.89
C THR A 75 7.29 10.25 13.50
N GLU A 76 6.68 11.27 12.88
CA GLU A 76 6.62 12.62 13.43
C GLU A 76 5.78 12.67 14.72
N ASN A 77 6.00 13.70 15.55
CA ASN A 77 5.23 13.98 16.76
C ASN A 77 5.18 12.80 17.78
N GLY A 78 6.25 12.00 17.86
CA GLY A 78 6.33 10.86 18.78
C GLY A 78 5.77 9.55 18.21
N GLY A 79 5.46 9.53 16.91
CA GLY A 79 5.02 8.34 16.19
C GLY A 79 3.52 8.11 16.25
N MET A 80 2.94 7.70 15.13
CA MET A 80 1.56 7.24 15.07
C MET A 80 1.41 5.91 15.80
N THR A 81 0.24 5.69 16.42
CA THR A 81 -0.19 4.36 16.83
C THR A 81 -0.44 3.47 15.61
N LEU A 82 -0.37 2.15 15.78
CA LEU A 82 -0.66 1.21 14.69
C LEU A 82 -2.06 1.41 14.08
N ASP A 83 -3.06 1.76 14.89
CA ASP A 83 -4.41 2.05 14.41
C ASP A 83 -4.51 3.36 13.62
N GLU A 84 -3.79 4.41 14.04
CA GLU A 84 -3.67 5.65 13.26
C GLU A 84 -2.98 5.40 11.93
N ALA A 85 -1.87 4.66 11.96
CA ALA A 85 -1.10 4.30 10.77
C ALA A 85 -1.93 3.46 9.78
N ARG A 86 -2.81 2.58 10.27
CA ARG A 86 -3.76 1.82 9.42
C ARG A 86 -4.84 2.66 8.75
N ARG A 87 -5.19 3.79 9.34
CA ARG A 87 -6.18 4.73 8.80
C ARG A 87 -5.59 5.71 7.81
N LEU A 88 -4.26 5.83 7.78
CA LEU A 88 -3.55 6.64 6.80
C LEU A 88 -3.93 6.17 5.40
N LYS A 89 -4.39 7.10 4.57
CA LYS A 89 -4.75 6.85 3.18
C LYS A 89 -3.63 7.31 2.25
N PRO A 90 -3.50 6.71 1.06
CA PRO A 90 -2.56 7.20 0.04
C PRO A 90 -2.76 8.70 -0.31
N GLN A 91 -4.01 9.17 -0.25
CA GLN A 91 -4.40 10.58 -0.42
C GLN A 91 -3.72 11.49 0.60
N ASP A 92 -3.66 11.09 1.88
CA ASP A 92 -3.04 11.89 2.95
C ASP A 92 -1.55 12.11 2.67
N ILE A 93 -0.87 11.06 2.17
CA ILE A 93 0.55 11.12 1.77
C ILE A 93 0.73 12.07 0.59
N MET A 94 -0.16 12.00 -0.40
CA MET A 94 -0.14 12.87 -1.57
C MET A 94 -0.37 14.34 -1.21
N GLU A 95 -1.36 14.62 -0.36
CA GLU A 95 -1.64 15.96 0.14
C GLU A 95 -0.45 16.54 0.89
N ARG A 96 0.18 15.74 1.78
CA ARG A 96 1.38 16.15 2.51
C ARG A 96 2.58 16.41 1.58
N LEU A 97 2.67 15.72 0.45
CA LEU A 97 3.68 15.96 -0.59
C LEU A 97 3.43 17.22 -1.43
N GLY A 98 2.31 17.92 -1.23
CA GLY A 98 1.90 19.06 -2.06
C GLY A 98 1.27 18.65 -3.39
N GLY A 99 0.79 17.39 -3.47
CA GLY A 99 0.12 16.82 -4.63
C GLY A 99 1.05 16.04 -5.56
N LEU A 100 0.48 15.02 -6.20
CA LEU A 100 1.07 14.29 -7.32
C LEU A 100 0.03 14.23 -8.46
N PRO A 101 0.45 14.18 -9.74
CA PRO A 101 -0.48 13.94 -10.85
C PRO A 101 -1.26 12.63 -10.62
N GLN A 102 -2.56 12.59 -10.92
CA GLN A 102 -3.41 11.42 -10.62
C GLN A 102 -2.87 10.08 -11.14
N ARG A 103 -2.21 10.08 -12.31
CA ARG A 103 -1.54 8.88 -12.87
C ARG A 103 -0.41 8.30 -12.00
N LYS A 104 0.01 8.97 -10.93
CA LYS A 104 1.08 8.55 -9.99
C LYS A 104 0.53 8.08 -8.65
N PHE A 105 -0.79 7.99 -8.51
CA PHE A 105 -1.48 7.56 -7.29
C PHE A 105 -1.05 6.16 -6.84
N HIS A 106 -0.89 5.20 -7.77
CA HIS A 106 -0.41 3.85 -7.46
C HIS A 106 0.92 3.84 -6.66
N CYS A 107 1.86 4.75 -6.94
CA CYS A 107 3.15 4.78 -6.21
C CYS A 107 2.97 5.17 -4.71
N SER A 108 1.82 5.72 -4.31
CA SER A 108 1.46 5.95 -2.89
C SER A 108 0.75 4.74 -2.24
N VAL A 109 0.10 3.89 -3.02
CA VAL A 109 -0.53 2.64 -2.55
C VAL A 109 0.50 1.59 -2.15
N LEU A 110 1.65 1.56 -2.83
CA LEU A 110 2.73 0.61 -2.49
C LEU A 110 3.18 0.77 -1.03
N CYS A 111 3.31 2.02 -0.56
CA CYS A 111 3.68 2.31 0.83
C CYS A 111 2.57 1.95 1.82
N ASP A 112 1.30 2.23 1.50
CA ASP A 112 0.16 1.83 2.34
C ASP A 112 0.12 0.31 2.52
N LYS A 113 0.24 -0.46 1.43
CA LYS A 113 0.27 -1.93 1.49
C LYS A 113 1.45 -2.44 2.33
N ALA A 114 2.65 -1.85 2.17
CA ALA A 114 3.83 -2.28 2.92
C ALA A 114 3.75 -1.92 4.42
N LEU A 115 3.18 -0.76 4.75
CA LEU A 115 2.89 -0.37 6.12
C LEU A 115 1.89 -1.35 6.77
N ARG A 116 0.78 -1.67 6.09
CA ARG A 116 -0.20 -2.65 6.58
C ARG A 116 0.40 -4.02 6.81
N ASP A 117 1.23 -4.49 5.87
CA ASP A 117 1.92 -5.77 6.02
C ASP A 117 2.88 -5.78 7.22
N ALA A 118 3.62 -4.69 7.43
CA ALA A 118 4.50 -4.55 8.60
C ALA A 118 3.71 -4.52 9.93
N ILE A 119 2.56 -3.85 9.97
CA ILE A 119 1.67 -3.82 11.14
C ILE A 119 1.14 -5.23 11.43
N ASN A 120 0.75 -5.98 10.39
CA ASN A 120 0.34 -7.37 10.55
C ASN A 120 1.51 -8.25 11.03
N ASP A 121 2.72 -8.02 10.55
CA ASP A 121 3.93 -8.72 11.00
C ASP A 121 4.22 -8.47 12.48
N TYR A 122 4.06 -7.22 12.93
CA TYR A 122 4.13 -6.89 14.35
C TYR A 122 3.16 -7.73 15.18
N TYR A 123 1.86 -7.68 14.84
CA TYR A 123 0.82 -8.40 15.59
C TYR A 123 1.01 -9.92 15.54
N ARG A 124 1.54 -10.48 14.44
CA ARG A 124 1.94 -11.89 14.35
C ARG A 124 3.03 -12.24 15.36
N ARG A 125 4.05 -11.39 15.52
CA ARG A 125 5.18 -11.64 16.44
C ARG A 125 4.82 -11.51 17.91
N VAL A 126 3.84 -10.67 18.24
CA VAL A 126 3.32 -10.52 19.61
C VAL A 126 2.08 -11.38 19.89
N GLU A 127 1.77 -12.32 19.00
CA GLU A 127 0.67 -13.30 19.13
C GLU A 127 -0.73 -12.68 19.27
N GLN A 128 -0.94 -11.45 18.79
CA GLN A 128 -2.23 -10.75 18.79
C GLN A 128 -2.96 -10.96 17.45
N PHE A 129 -3.34 -12.20 17.17
CA PHE A 129 -3.89 -12.60 15.87
C PHE A 129 -5.25 -11.96 15.54
N ASP A 130 -6.03 -11.60 16.55
CA ASP A 130 -7.31 -10.89 16.42
C ASP A 130 -7.18 -9.50 15.81
N LYS A 131 -6.00 -8.87 15.95
CA LYS A 131 -5.70 -7.56 15.38
C LYS A 131 -5.13 -7.64 13.97
N ILE A 132 -4.91 -8.82 13.39
CA ILE A 132 -4.37 -8.96 12.03
C ILE A 132 -5.49 -8.74 11.01
N HIS A 133 -5.27 -7.85 10.06
CA HIS A 133 -6.20 -7.61 8.95
C HIS A 133 -5.61 -8.14 7.65
N VAL A 134 -6.11 -9.28 7.17
CA VAL A 134 -5.74 -9.81 5.85
C VAL A 134 -6.80 -9.36 4.84
N GLU A 135 -6.40 -8.61 3.81
CA GLU A 135 -7.26 -8.40 2.65
C GLU A 135 -7.38 -9.74 1.91
N ALA A 136 -8.52 -10.41 2.07
CA ALA A 136 -8.75 -11.71 1.45
C ALA A 136 -8.92 -11.54 -0.06
N GLN A 137 -8.07 -12.17 -0.87
CA GLN A 137 -8.25 -12.22 -2.32
C GLN A 137 -9.41 -13.15 -2.65
N ARG A 138 -10.47 -12.61 -3.25
CA ARG A 138 -11.63 -13.38 -3.71
C ARG A 138 -11.58 -13.50 -5.22
N ILE A 139 -11.77 -14.71 -5.73
CA ILE A 139 -11.98 -14.92 -7.17
C ILE A 139 -13.37 -14.35 -7.51
N ILE A 140 -13.41 -13.35 -8.39
CA ILE A 140 -14.63 -12.69 -8.84
C ILE A 140 -15.14 -13.31 -10.15
N ASP A 141 -14.21 -13.69 -11.03
CA ASP A 141 -14.54 -14.44 -12.23
C ASP A 141 -13.71 -15.72 -12.33
N PRO A 142 -14.31 -16.90 -12.10
CA PRO A 142 -13.60 -18.17 -12.17
C PRO A 142 -13.14 -18.54 -13.59
N VAL A 143 -13.73 -17.96 -14.65
CA VAL A 143 -13.37 -18.27 -16.04
C VAL A 143 -12.08 -17.56 -16.43
N SER A 144 -12.03 -16.23 -16.24
CA SER A 144 -10.82 -15.43 -16.48
C SER A 144 -9.81 -15.51 -15.33
N LYS A 145 -10.19 -16.11 -14.20
CA LYS A 145 -9.44 -16.17 -12.93
C LYS A 145 -9.15 -14.79 -12.33
N VAL A 146 -9.98 -13.81 -12.67
CA VAL A 146 -9.87 -12.45 -12.14
C VAL A 146 -10.32 -12.43 -10.68
N THR A 147 -9.52 -11.79 -9.85
CA THR A 147 -9.76 -11.54 -8.43
C THR A 147 -10.23 -10.11 -8.17
N ASP A 148 -10.73 -9.86 -6.96
CA ASP A 148 -11.01 -8.51 -6.49
C ASP A 148 -9.76 -7.64 -6.47
N HIS A 149 -8.59 -8.22 -6.19
CA HIS A 149 -7.29 -7.54 -6.29
C HIS A 149 -6.93 -7.12 -7.72
N ASP A 150 -7.20 -7.94 -8.73
CA ASP A 150 -6.97 -7.55 -10.13
C ASP A 150 -7.86 -6.37 -10.54
N ILE A 151 -9.09 -6.33 -10.04
CA ILE A 151 -10.02 -5.21 -10.23
C ILE A 151 -9.53 -3.97 -9.48
N GLU A 152 -9.05 -4.14 -8.26
CA GLU A 152 -8.43 -3.08 -7.45
C GLU A 152 -7.28 -2.42 -8.20
N GLU A 153 -6.32 -3.20 -8.69
CA GLU A 153 -5.16 -2.70 -9.43
C GLU A 153 -5.60 -1.98 -10.71
N ALA A 154 -6.56 -2.54 -11.47
CA ALA A 154 -7.11 -1.86 -12.64
C ALA A 154 -7.70 -0.47 -12.31
N VAL A 155 -8.45 -0.36 -11.20
CA VAL A 155 -9.00 0.91 -10.71
C VAL A 155 -7.88 1.87 -10.32
N LEU A 156 -6.87 1.41 -9.59
CA LEU A 156 -5.71 2.23 -9.18
C LEU A 156 -4.92 2.78 -10.38
N GLU A 157 -4.89 2.04 -11.48
CA GLU A 157 -4.27 2.46 -12.74
C GLU A 157 -5.22 3.28 -13.65
N GLY A 158 -6.40 3.68 -13.16
CA GLY A 158 -7.33 4.60 -13.81
C GLY A 158 -8.49 3.96 -14.59
N ALA A 159 -8.71 2.65 -14.49
CA ALA A 159 -9.88 2.00 -15.08
C ALA A 159 -11.11 2.22 -14.19
N HIS A 160 -11.81 3.34 -14.37
CA HIS A 160 -12.92 3.76 -13.50
C HIS A 160 -14.32 3.43 -14.02
N THR A 161 -14.42 2.70 -15.14
CA THR A 161 -15.67 2.20 -15.74
C THR A 161 -15.58 0.69 -15.94
N LEU A 162 -16.75 0.04 -16.01
CA LEU A 162 -16.83 -1.40 -16.27
C LEU A 162 -16.09 -1.76 -17.57
N GLU A 163 -16.28 -1.00 -18.66
CA GLU A 163 -15.62 -1.33 -19.94
C GLU A 163 -14.10 -1.27 -19.82
N LEU A 164 -13.55 -0.26 -19.14
CA LEU A 164 -12.11 -0.13 -18.97
C LEU A 164 -11.53 -1.25 -18.11
N VAL A 165 -12.23 -1.66 -17.05
CA VAL A 165 -11.80 -2.78 -16.21
C VAL A 165 -11.85 -4.09 -16.98
N GLN A 166 -12.91 -4.32 -17.76
CA GLN A 166 -13.01 -5.50 -18.63
C GLN A 166 -11.90 -5.54 -19.69
N GLN A 167 -11.56 -4.40 -20.31
CA GLN A 167 -10.47 -4.33 -21.29
C GLN A 167 -9.11 -4.72 -20.69
N ARG A 168 -8.85 -4.38 -19.42
CA ARG A 168 -7.58 -4.67 -18.74
C ARG A 168 -7.51 -6.07 -18.16
N THR A 169 -8.55 -6.48 -17.46
CA THR A 169 -8.57 -7.73 -16.68
C THR A 169 -9.15 -8.90 -17.44
N LYS A 170 -9.91 -8.65 -18.50
CA LYS A 170 -10.76 -9.63 -19.21
C LYS A 170 -11.89 -10.19 -18.35
N VAL A 171 -12.23 -9.54 -17.24
CA VAL A 171 -13.32 -9.97 -16.36
C VAL A 171 -14.65 -10.02 -17.11
N GLY A 172 -15.42 -11.08 -16.87
CA GLY A 172 -16.72 -11.29 -17.49
C GLY A 172 -16.69 -11.75 -18.94
N VAL A 173 -15.51 -11.89 -19.55
CA VAL A 173 -15.37 -12.50 -20.89
C VAL A 173 -15.72 -13.97 -20.80
N GLY A 174 -16.84 -14.37 -21.43
CA GLY A 174 -17.37 -15.72 -21.32
C GLY A 174 -18.11 -16.01 -20.01
N ASN A 175 -18.25 -15.02 -19.11
CA ASN A 175 -18.97 -15.14 -17.85
C ASN A 175 -19.60 -13.80 -17.41
N PRO A 176 -20.58 -13.25 -18.17
CA PRO A 176 -21.15 -11.94 -17.87
C PRO A 176 -21.93 -11.87 -16.53
N GLY A 177 -22.19 -13.01 -15.88
CA GLY A 177 -22.90 -13.05 -14.60
C GLY A 177 -22.16 -12.38 -13.44
N CYS A 178 -20.84 -12.20 -13.53
CA CYS A 178 -20.07 -11.51 -12.49
C CYS A 178 -20.07 -9.98 -12.61
N LEU A 179 -20.55 -9.41 -13.72
CA LEU A 179 -20.45 -7.97 -14.01
C LEU A 179 -21.09 -7.06 -12.94
N PRO A 180 -22.26 -7.38 -12.35
CA PRO A 180 -22.81 -6.57 -11.26
C PRO A 180 -21.87 -6.47 -10.04
N ALA A 181 -21.24 -7.58 -9.66
CA ALA A 181 -20.26 -7.59 -8.57
C ALA A 181 -18.99 -6.79 -8.92
N VAL A 182 -18.57 -6.83 -10.20
CA VAL A 182 -17.45 -6.02 -10.70
C VAL A 182 -17.78 -4.52 -10.59
N GLU A 183 -18.99 -4.08 -10.96
CA GLU A 183 -19.40 -2.68 -10.84
C GLU A 183 -19.41 -2.19 -9.38
N GLU A 184 -19.88 -3.01 -8.44
CA GLU A 184 -19.85 -2.71 -7.01
C GLU A 184 -18.42 -2.56 -6.50
N LEU A 185 -17.52 -3.47 -6.90
CA LEU A 185 -16.09 -3.39 -6.56
C LEU A 185 -15.42 -2.15 -7.15
N ILE A 186 -15.72 -1.80 -8.40
CA ILE A 186 -15.21 -0.56 -9.01
C ILE A 186 -15.64 0.66 -8.18
N ARG A 187 -16.92 0.72 -7.77
CA ARG A 187 -17.42 1.81 -6.93
C ARG A 187 -16.70 1.85 -5.57
N PHE A 188 -16.58 0.70 -4.91
CA PHE A 188 -15.90 0.56 -3.64
C PHE A 188 -14.45 1.03 -3.70
N TYR A 189 -13.66 0.55 -4.69
CA TYR A 189 -12.26 0.94 -4.82
C TYR A 189 -12.09 2.40 -5.24
N LYS A 190 -13.00 2.94 -6.04
CA LYS A 190 -13.01 4.38 -6.35
C LYS A 190 -13.19 5.22 -5.10
N GLU A 191 -14.16 4.88 -4.27
CA GLU A 191 -14.40 5.59 -3.00
C GLU A 191 -13.23 5.40 -2.02
N LYS A 192 -12.67 4.18 -1.93
CA LYS A 192 -11.50 3.86 -1.08
C LYS A 192 -10.29 4.74 -1.44
N TYR A 193 -10.01 4.94 -2.72
CA TYR A 193 -8.75 5.52 -3.20
C TYR A 193 -8.84 6.92 -3.80
N PHE A 194 -10.02 7.36 -4.23
CA PHE A 194 -10.16 8.65 -4.92
C PHE A 194 -11.21 9.58 -4.30
N GLY A 195 -11.95 9.12 -3.27
CA GLY A 195 -13.03 9.89 -2.64
C GLY A 195 -14.25 10.00 -3.54
#